data_AF-A0AA51RSJ2-F1
#
_entry.id   AF-A0AA51RSJ2-F1
#
_cell.length_a   1.000
_cell.length_b   1.000
_cell.length_c   1.000
_cell.angle_alpha   90.00
_cell.angle_beta   90.00
_cell.angle_gamma   90.00
#
_symmetry.space_group_name_H-M   'P 1'
#
loop_
_entity.id
_entity.type
_entity.pdbx_description
1 polymer ?
#
loop_
_entity_poly.entity_id
_entity_poly.type
_entity_poly.pdbx_seq_one_letter_code
_entity_poly.pdbx_strand_id
1 'polypeptide(L)'
;MLICSEDGWVDIWVNGEPPREWPYNKVKKYQSVAIYCLDENQTVYLARPEYTFPSFYSKMLAWITSALLPVDVSFSKADGMTLDSFRKLLISALTKNSERLTQFESHDEISEQLSSISSYRQALNLYQKLGWFSTY
;
A
#
# COMPACT_ATOMS: atom_id res chain seq x y z
N MET A 1 6.53 -3.39 6.75
CA MET A 1 5.13 -2.89 6.88
C MET A 1 4.28 -3.50 5.79
N LEU A 2 3.05 -3.90 6.11
CA LEU A 2 2.10 -4.40 5.13
C LEU A 2 1.27 -3.24 4.59
N ILE A 3 1.14 -3.15 3.29
CA ILE A 3 0.53 -2.02 2.60
C ILE A 3 -0.82 -2.42 2.04
N CYS A 4 -1.82 -1.57 2.24
CA CYS A 4 -3.11 -1.64 1.57
C CYS A 4 -3.63 -0.22 1.34
N SER A 5 -3.86 0.15 0.10
CA SER A 5 -4.44 1.44 -0.27
C SER A 5 -5.93 1.31 -0.57
N GLU A 6 -6.66 2.43 -0.52
CA GLU A 6 -8.12 2.44 -0.74
C GLU A 6 -8.56 1.99 -2.14
N ASP A 7 -7.68 2.18 -3.13
CA ASP A 7 -7.88 1.72 -4.50
C ASP A 7 -7.45 0.26 -4.71
N GLY A 8 -6.98 -0.40 -3.64
CA GLY A 8 -6.69 -1.82 -3.59
C GLY A 8 -5.29 -2.21 -4.07
N TRP A 9 -4.34 -1.28 -4.13
CA TRP A 9 -2.92 -1.65 -4.21
C TRP A 9 -2.46 -2.20 -2.86
N VAL A 10 -1.83 -3.36 -2.90
CA VAL A 10 -1.22 -4.09 -1.77
C VAL A 10 0.26 -4.31 -2.03
N ASP A 11 1.08 -4.26 -0.99
CA ASP A 11 2.54 -4.44 -1.09
C ASP A 11 3.16 -4.78 0.28
N ILE A 12 4.44 -5.15 0.29
CA ILE A 12 5.26 -5.23 1.50
C ILE A 12 6.40 -4.22 1.39
N TRP A 13 6.48 -3.29 2.34
CA TRP A 13 7.66 -2.45 2.52
C TRP A 13 8.64 -3.13 3.47
N VAL A 14 9.74 -3.63 2.89
CA VAL A 14 10.80 -4.35 3.58
C VAL A 14 11.49 -3.39 4.56
N ASN A 15 11.73 -3.85 5.79
CA ASN A 15 12.28 -3.04 6.89
C ASN A 15 11.46 -1.77 7.21
N GLY A 16 10.21 -1.69 6.75
CA GLY A 16 9.38 -0.49 6.92
C GLY A 16 9.76 0.67 6.01
N GLU A 17 10.67 0.47 5.05
CA GLU A 17 11.11 1.52 4.14
C GLU A 17 10.25 1.55 2.86
N PRO A 18 9.64 2.70 2.52
CA PRO A 18 8.98 2.88 1.24
C PRO A 18 10.00 2.97 0.09
N PRO A 19 9.56 2.78 -1.17
CA PRO A 19 10.42 3.02 -2.32
C PRO A 19 10.88 4.48 -2.34
N ARG A 20 12.18 4.69 -2.61
CA ARG A 20 12.80 6.03 -2.63
C ARG A 20 12.40 6.87 -3.84
N GLU A 21 11.97 6.21 -4.91
CA GLU A 21 11.60 6.87 -6.15
C GLU A 21 10.23 6.42 -6.64
N TRP A 22 9.38 7.36 -7.01
CA TRP A 22 8.05 7.07 -7.52
C TRP A 22 7.82 7.83 -8.82
N PRO A 23 7.14 7.24 -9.81
CA PRO A 23 6.67 7.98 -10.98
C PRO A 23 5.75 9.12 -10.54
N TYR A 24 5.84 10.28 -11.20
CA TYR A 24 5.00 11.46 -10.94
C TYR A 24 3.52 11.11 -10.75
N ASN A 25 2.99 10.23 -11.60
CA ASN A 25 1.59 9.83 -11.56
C ASN A 25 1.23 9.07 -10.27
N LYS A 26 2.14 8.24 -9.74
CA LYS A 26 1.93 7.57 -8.44
C LYS A 26 1.99 8.59 -7.29
N VAL A 27 2.94 9.51 -7.30
CA VAL A 27 3.03 10.59 -6.29
C VAL A 27 1.73 11.38 -6.26
N LYS A 28 1.28 11.90 -7.41
CA LYS A 28 0.04 12.67 -7.51
C LYS A 28 -1.18 11.89 -7.05
N LYS A 29 -1.29 10.61 -7.44
CA LYS A 29 -2.40 9.73 -7.06
C LYS A 29 -2.45 9.55 -5.54
N TYR A 30 -1.36 9.10 -4.94
CA TYR A 30 -1.31 8.73 -3.52
C TYR A 30 -1.14 9.91 -2.56
N GLN A 31 -1.01 11.13 -3.08
CA GLN A 31 -1.32 12.34 -2.32
C GLN A 31 -2.81 12.47 -1.99
N SER A 32 -3.69 11.91 -2.83
CA SER A 32 -5.15 11.95 -2.64
C SER A 32 -5.77 10.62 -2.20
N VAL A 33 -5.18 9.50 -2.60
CA VAL A 33 -5.64 8.15 -2.23
C VAL A 33 -4.87 7.68 -1.01
N ALA A 34 -5.58 7.30 0.07
CA ALA A 34 -4.91 6.89 1.29
C ALA A 34 -4.17 5.54 1.10
N ILE A 35 -2.94 5.51 1.57
CA ILE A 35 -2.15 4.28 1.74
C ILE A 35 -2.15 3.94 3.22
N TYR A 36 -2.72 2.80 3.58
CA TYR A 36 -2.65 2.30 4.95
C TYR A 36 -1.48 1.32 5.09
N CYS A 37 -0.75 1.46 6.19
CA CYS A 37 0.42 0.65 6.50
C CYS A 37 0.22 0.00 7.87
N LEU A 38 0.28 -1.32 7.94
CA LEU A 38 0.29 -2.06 9.21
C LEU A 38 1.74 -2.36 9.61
N ASP A 39 2.13 -1.97 10.83
CA ASP A 39 3.42 -2.30 11.42
C ASP A 39 3.39 -3.58 12.27
N GLU A 40 4.56 -4.00 12.75
CA GLU A 40 4.71 -5.21 13.57
C GLU A 40 4.01 -5.11 14.93
N ASN A 41 3.82 -3.88 15.42
CA ASN A 41 3.10 -3.58 16.65
C ASN A 41 1.57 -3.53 16.45
N GLN A 42 1.08 -3.94 15.27
CA GLN A 42 -0.33 -3.91 14.89
C GLN A 42 -0.95 -2.51 14.88
N THR A 43 -0.11 -1.49 14.73
CA THR A 43 -0.52 -0.10 14.57
C THR A 43 -0.68 0.20 13.09
N VAL A 44 -1.80 0.84 12.75
CA VAL A 44 -2.09 1.28 11.39
C VAL A 44 -1.66 2.74 11.24
N TYR A 45 -0.88 3.00 10.20
CA TYR A 45 -0.45 4.32 9.78
C TYR A 45 -1.05 4.67 8.44
N LEU A 46 -1.19 5.96 8.18
CA LEU A 46 -1.48 6.52 6.89
C LEU A 46 -0.16 7.09 6.32
N ALA A 47 0.25 6.54 5.18
CA ALA A 47 1.42 6.96 4.44
C ALA A 47 1.02 7.91 3.31
N ARG A 48 1.76 9.02 3.16
CA ARG A 48 1.59 9.96 2.04
C ARG A 48 2.93 10.27 1.39
N PRO A 49 3.06 10.11 0.07
CA PRO A 49 4.24 10.55 -0.64
C PRO A 49 4.27 12.08 -0.73
N GLU A 50 5.41 12.64 -0.38
CA GLU A 50 5.71 14.06 -0.39
C GLU A 50 6.86 14.33 -1.36
N TYR A 51 6.65 15.32 -2.22
CA TYR A 51 7.69 15.82 -3.10
C TYR A 51 7.48 17.29 -3.36
N THR A 52 8.54 18.07 -3.15
CA THR A 52 8.54 19.51 -3.43
C THR A 52 9.23 19.76 -4.76
N PHE A 53 8.47 20.24 -5.74
CA PHE A 53 9.04 20.61 -7.03
C PHE A 53 9.85 21.91 -6.91
N PRO A 54 11.09 21.95 -7.39
CA PRO A 54 11.91 23.17 -7.38
C PRO A 54 11.28 24.34 -8.16
N SER A 55 10.49 24.04 -9.19
CA SER A 55 9.83 25.04 -10.02
C SER A 55 8.58 24.50 -10.70
N PHE A 56 7.71 25.40 -11.16
CA PHE A 56 6.55 25.05 -11.98
C PHE A 56 6.95 24.28 -13.27
N TYR A 57 8.04 24.68 -13.92
CA TYR A 57 8.52 24.00 -15.13
C TYR A 57 8.94 22.56 -14.86
N SER A 58 9.68 22.32 -13.77
CA SER A 58 10.07 20.95 -13.39
C SER A 58 8.88 20.04 -13.11
N LYS A 59 7.81 20.60 -12.51
CA LYS A 59 6.55 19.89 -12.29
C LYS A 59 5.85 19.54 -13.61
N MET A 60 5.79 20.49 -14.52
CA MET A 60 5.19 20.29 -15.84
C MET A 60 5.96 19.24 -16.65
N LEU A 61 7.29 19.29 -16.64
CA LEU A 61 8.12 18.29 -17.31
C LEU A 61 7.90 16.90 -16.72
N ALA A 62 7.93 16.78 -15.38
CA ALA A 62 7.68 15.51 -14.70
C ALA A 62 6.27 14.96 -14.97
N TRP A 63 5.27 15.83 -15.13
CA TRP A 63 3.92 15.44 -15.51
C TRP A 63 3.87 14.84 -16.93
N ILE A 64 4.53 15.48 -17.89
CA ILE A 64 4.55 15.04 -19.30
C ILE A 64 5.31 13.73 -19.44
N THR A 65 6.47 13.60 -18.79
CA THR A 65 7.35 12.43 -18.95
C THR A 65 7.05 11.31 -17.96
N SER A 66 6.12 11.53 -17.02
CA SER A 66 5.90 10.65 -15.87
C SER A 66 7.21 10.30 -15.14
N ALA A 67 8.08 11.29 -14.96
CA ALA A 67 9.43 11.12 -14.40
C ALA A 67 9.41 10.37 -13.05
N LEU A 68 10.45 9.58 -12.80
CA LEU A 68 10.76 9.07 -11.46
C LEU A 68 11.26 10.22 -10.59
N LEU A 69 10.64 10.41 -9.43
CA LEU A 69 10.93 11.49 -8.49
C LEU A 69 11.43 10.91 -7.18
N PRO A 70 12.47 11.49 -6.56
CA PRO A 70 12.90 11.09 -5.22
C PRO A 70 11.85 11.56 -4.22
N VAL A 71 11.19 10.63 -3.53
CA VAL A 71 9.99 10.90 -2.74
C VAL A 71 10.25 10.53 -1.30
N ASP A 72 9.94 11.46 -0.41
CA ASP A 72 9.82 11.17 1.01
C ASP A 72 8.39 10.70 1.29
N VAL A 73 8.22 9.82 2.29
CA VAL A 73 6.88 9.37 2.69
C VAL A 73 6.66 9.78 4.13
N SER A 74 5.67 10.63 4.35
CA SER A 74 5.24 10.98 5.69
C SER A 74 4.30 9.90 6.24
N PHE A 75 4.52 9.55 7.50
CA PHE A 75 3.70 8.60 8.24
C PHE A 75 2.96 9.33 9.34
N SER A 76 1.65 9.15 9.39
CA SER A 76 0.79 9.62 10.48
C SER A 76 0.02 8.44 11.03
N LYS A 77 -0.24 8.41 12.34
CA LYS A 77 -1.07 7.34 12.91
C LYS A 77 -2.48 7.49 12.33
N ALA A 78 -3.06 6.39 11.86
CA ALA A 78 -4.43 6.40 11.38
C ALA A 78 -5.38 6.30 12.57
N ASP A 79 -5.90 7.45 13.02
CA ASP A 79 -6.82 7.49 14.16
C ASP A 79 -8.08 6.67 13.89
N GLY A 80 -8.44 5.81 14.86
CA GLY A 80 -9.59 4.90 14.75
C GLY A 80 -9.40 3.70 13.81
N MET A 81 -8.25 3.56 13.14
CA MET A 81 -7.92 2.35 12.40
C MET A 81 -7.35 1.28 13.33
N THR A 82 -7.90 0.08 13.23
CA THR A 82 -7.41 -1.11 13.93
C THR A 82 -7.00 -2.18 12.92
N LEU A 83 -6.40 -3.26 13.40
CA LEU A 83 -6.14 -4.44 12.58
C LEU A 83 -7.42 -4.97 11.89
N ASP A 84 -8.57 -4.92 12.57
CA ASP A 84 -9.86 -5.34 11.99
C ASP A 84 -10.28 -4.42 10.83
N SER A 85 -10.11 -3.10 11.00
CA SER A 85 -10.39 -2.12 9.94
C SER A 85 -9.46 -2.34 8.73
N PHE A 86 -8.17 -2.58 8.98
CA PHE A 86 -7.19 -2.89 7.93
C PHE A 86 -7.51 -4.20 7.20
N ARG A 87 -7.95 -5.22 7.92
CA ARG A 87 -8.42 -6.49 7.34
C ARG A 87 -9.63 -6.29 6.44
N LYS A 88 -10.61 -5.48 6.85
CA LYS A 88 -11.77 -5.16 6.02
C LYS A 88 -11.38 -4.41 4.73
N LEU A 89 -10.40 -3.51 4.82
CA LEU A 89 -9.82 -2.86 3.64
C LEU A 89 -9.19 -3.87 2.68
N LEU A 90 -8.45 -4.85 3.20
CA LEU A 90 -7.85 -5.91 2.38
C LEU A 90 -8.89 -6.78 1.67
N ILE A 91 -9.96 -7.15 2.36
CA ILE A 91 -11.07 -7.89 1.73
C ILE A 91 -11.70 -7.05 0.62
N SER A 92 -11.90 -5.74 0.85
CA SER A 92 -12.41 -4.84 -0.19
C SER A 92 -11.46 -4.72 -1.38
N ALA A 93 -10.15 -4.67 -1.13
CA ALA A 93 -9.12 -4.62 -2.16
C ALA A 93 -9.14 -5.87 -3.05
N LEU A 94 -9.30 -7.05 -2.45
CA LEU A 94 -9.47 -8.32 -3.17
C LEU A 94 -10.70 -8.32 -4.07
N THR A 95 -11.84 -7.83 -3.58
CA THR A 95 -13.06 -7.78 -4.39
C THR A 95 -12.90 -6.84 -5.59
N LYS A 96 -12.16 -5.73 -5.44
CA LYS A 96 -11.94 -4.74 -6.52
C LYS A 96 -10.92 -5.19 -7.55
N ASN A 97 -9.89 -5.94 -7.14
CA ASN A 97 -8.73 -6.29 -7.97
C ASN A 97 -8.47 -7.81 -8.00
N SER A 98 -9.51 -8.63 -7.94
CA SER A 98 -9.42 -10.09 -7.79
C SER A 98 -8.43 -10.72 -8.77
N GLU A 99 -8.55 -10.42 -10.06
CA GLU A 99 -7.68 -10.97 -11.12
C GLU A 99 -6.18 -10.72 -10.90
N ARG A 100 -5.81 -9.61 -10.25
CA ARG A 100 -4.40 -9.27 -9.99
C ARG A 100 -3.88 -9.86 -8.69
N LEU A 101 -4.76 -10.21 -7.77
CA LEU A 101 -4.41 -10.57 -6.39
C LEU A 101 -4.58 -12.07 -6.10
N THR A 102 -5.31 -12.80 -6.94
CA THR A 102 -5.65 -14.23 -6.78
C THR A 102 -4.82 -15.13 -7.68
N GLN A 103 -3.54 -14.82 -7.93
CA GLN A 103 -2.72 -15.57 -8.90
C GLN A 103 -2.61 -17.08 -8.61
N PHE A 104 -2.79 -17.49 -7.35
CA PHE A 104 -2.52 -18.87 -6.89
C PHE A 104 -3.63 -19.52 -6.06
N GLU A 105 -4.63 -18.77 -5.59
CA GLU A 105 -5.72 -19.27 -4.73
C GLU A 105 -7.05 -18.64 -5.11
N SER A 106 -8.16 -19.33 -4.81
CA SER A 106 -9.49 -18.79 -5.09
C SER A 106 -9.80 -17.59 -4.20
N HIS A 107 -10.62 -16.67 -4.72
CA HIS A 107 -11.02 -15.46 -3.97
C HIS A 107 -11.65 -15.79 -2.60
N ASP A 108 -12.42 -16.87 -2.52
CA ASP A 108 -13.13 -17.27 -1.31
C ASP A 108 -12.18 -17.81 -0.25
N GLU A 109 -11.20 -18.63 -0.64
CA GLU A 109 -10.15 -19.13 0.27
C GLU A 109 -9.30 -18.00 0.85
N ILE A 110 -8.96 -17.00 0.04
CA ILE A 110 -8.19 -15.84 0.52
C ILE A 110 -9.04 -14.98 1.44
N SER A 111 -10.31 -14.77 1.11
CA SER A 111 -11.24 -13.98 1.95
C SER A 111 -11.47 -14.62 3.32
N GLU A 112 -11.57 -15.95 3.37
CA GLU A 112 -11.67 -16.72 4.62
C GLU A 112 -10.37 -16.62 5.43
N GLN A 113 -9.21 -16.81 4.79
CA GLN A 113 -7.89 -16.63 5.42
C GLN A 113 -7.74 -15.22 6.00
N LEU A 114 -8.08 -14.18 5.23
CA LEU A 114 -8.07 -12.79 5.70
C LEU A 114 -8.97 -12.61 6.91
N SER A 115 -10.20 -13.13 6.87
CA SER A 115 -11.19 -13.03 7.95
C SER A 115 -10.69 -13.67 9.26
N SER A 116 -9.82 -14.66 9.17
CA SER A 116 -9.20 -15.33 10.33
C SER A 116 -7.98 -14.61 10.92
N ILE A 117 -7.43 -13.60 10.23
CA ILE A 117 -6.24 -12.87 10.70
C ILE A 117 -6.55 -12.14 12.00
N SER A 118 -5.70 -12.39 12.99
CA SER A 118 -5.72 -11.79 14.32
C SER A 118 -4.38 -11.17 14.72
N SER A 119 -3.35 -11.27 13.87
CA SER A 119 -2.01 -10.74 14.16
C SER A 119 -1.28 -10.30 12.89
N TYR A 120 -0.30 -9.40 13.07
CA TYR A 120 0.60 -8.99 12.00
C TYR A 120 1.30 -10.18 11.33
N ARG A 121 1.79 -11.15 12.11
CA ARG A 121 2.51 -12.31 11.58
C ARG A 121 1.63 -13.17 10.66
N GLN A 122 0.36 -13.36 11.00
CA GLN A 122 -0.58 -14.07 10.13
C GLN A 122 -0.82 -13.29 8.83
N ALA A 123 -0.98 -11.98 8.91
CA ALA A 123 -1.12 -11.13 7.72
C ALA A 123 0.13 -11.17 6.83
N LEU A 124 1.32 -11.07 7.41
CA LEU A 124 2.59 -11.14 6.68
C LEU A 124 2.74 -12.48 5.95
N ASN A 125 2.45 -13.59 6.63
CA ASN A 125 2.50 -14.91 6.00
C ASN A 125 1.58 -15.00 4.80
N LEU A 126 0.36 -14.42 4.88
CA LEU A 126 -0.57 -14.40 3.76
C LEU A 126 -0.05 -13.55 2.60
N TYR A 127 0.45 -12.35 2.87
CA TYR A 127 1.06 -11.50 1.84
C TYR A 127 2.20 -12.21 1.10
N GLN A 128 3.07 -12.91 1.84
CA GLN A 128 4.17 -13.70 1.28
C GLN A 128 3.66 -14.88 0.44
N LYS A 129 2.67 -15.62 0.95
CA LYS A 129 2.05 -16.76 0.26
C LYS A 129 1.43 -16.34 -1.07
N LEU A 130 0.80 -15.17 -1.10
CA LEU A 130 0.12 -14.63 -2.28
C LEU A 130 1.05 -13.85 -3.21
N GLY A 131 2.33 -13.69 -2.86
CA GLY A 131 3.29 -12.98 -3.70
C GLY A 131 3.08 -11.47 -3.76
N TRP A 132 2.41 -10.86 -2.77
CA TRP A 132 2.10 -9.44 -2.73
C TRP A 132 3.28 -8.58 -2.27
N PHE A 133 4.43 -8.78 -2.89
CA PHE A 133 5.61 -7.97 -2.70
C PHE A 133 6.07 -7.46 -4.06
N SER A 134 6.27 -6.15 -4.19
CA SER A 134 6.94 -5.61 -5.35
C SER A 134 8.43 -5.97 -5.26
N THR A 135 8.90 -6.81 -6.18
CA THR A 135 10.32 -6.86 -6.53
C THR A 135 10.66 -5.57 -7.29
N TYR A 136 11.11 -4.53 -6.57
CA TYR A 136 11.76 -3.37 -7.17
C TYR A 136 13.27 -3.60 -7.22
#